data_AF-A0A4P9VPA9-F1
#
_entry.id   AF-A0A4P9VPA9-F1
#
_cell.length_a   1.000
_cell.length_b   1.000
_cell.length_c   1.000
_cell.angle_alpha   90.00
_cell.angle_beta   90.00
_cell.angle_gamma   90.00
#
_symmetry.space_group_name_H-M   'P 1'
#
loop_
_entity.id
_entity.type
_entity.pdbx_description
1 polymer ?
#
loop_
_entity_poly.entity_id
_entity_poly.type
_entity_poly.pdbx_seq_one_letter_code
_entity_poly.pdbx_strand_id
1 'polypeptide(L)'
;MPSALGIEKINTRDELIMTEMWYDFSENMDSVEWISELPSGLVSKRINLQYQRVELKKVAEGYIIYIRPADPDKGGDGIEINLDNQMNLTDYVIERIEPVPINNSP
;
A
#
# COMPACT_ATOMS: atom_id res chain seq x y z
N MET A 1 -13.57 23.24 -4.53
CA MET A 1 -14.87 22.95 -3.89
C MET A 1 -14.60 21.92 -2.80
N PRO A 2 -14.97 22.15 -1.54
CA PRO A 2 -14.76 21.16 -0.48
C PRO A 2 -15.88 20.11 -0.57
N SER A 3 -15.52 18.88 -0.91
CA SER A 3 -16.45 17.75 -0.86
C SER A 3 -16.58 17.31 0.60
N ALA A 4 -17.84 17.13 1.02
CA ALA A 4 -18.27 17.10 2.40
C ALA A 4 -17.64 15.97 3.24
N LEU A 5 -17.07 16.36 4.39
CA LEU A 5 -16.96 15.54 5.59
C LEU A 5 -18.38 15.08 5.98
N GLY A 6 -18.70 13.82 5.69
CA GLY A 6 -19.88 13.14 6.23
C GLY A 6 -19.62 12.74 7.67
N ILE A 7 -19.69 13.69 8.61
CA ILE A 7 -19.78 13.38 10.04
C ILE A 7 -21.22 12.95 10.31
N GLU A 8 -21.49 11.65 10.25
CA GLU A 8 -22.72 11.10 10.82
C GLU A 8 -22.59 10.96 12.35
N LYS A 9 -23.73 11.19 13.00
CA LYS A 9 -23.86 11.61 14.40
C LYS A 9 -23.27 10.62 15.40
N ILE A 10 -22.56 11.21 16.36
CA ILE A 10 -21.96 10.63 17.56
C ILE A 10 -23.01 9.87 18.38
N ASN A 11 -22.76 8.58 18.68
CA ASN A 11 -23.46 7.87 19.74
C ASN A 11 -22.49 6.98 20.53
N THR A 12 -22.13 7.47 21.72
CA THR A 12 -21.61 6.78 22.92
C THR A 12 -20.96 5.39 22.78
N ARG A 13 -19.67 5.37 22.42
CA ARG A 13 -18.57 4.56 23.00
C ARG A 13 -17.31 4.86 22.20
N ASP A 14 -16.24 5.25 22.90
CA ASP A 14 -14.93 5.58 22.34
C ASP A 14 -14.23 4.34 21.74
N GLU A 15 -14.72 3.85 20.61
CA GLU A 15 -13.96 2.98 19.72
C GLU A 15 -14.15 3.49 18.30
N LEU A 16 -13.18 4.27 17.83
CA LEU A 16 -13.03 4.56 16.42
C LEU A 16 -12.55 3.26 15.77
N ILE A 17 -13.49 2.36 15.43
CA ILE A 17 -13.18 1.15 14.67
C ILE A 17 -12.77 1.64 13.29
N MET A 18 -11.47 1.79 13.04
CA MET A 18 -10.97 2.03 11.69
C MET A 18 -11.28 0.78 10.85
N THR A 19 -12.37 0.82 10.10
CA THR A 19 -12.87 -0.27 9.24
C THR A 19 -12.27 -0.27 7.84
N GLU A 20 -11.19 0.47 7.58
CA GLU A 20 -10.58 0.49 6.25
C GLU A 20 -9.61 -0.67 6.09
N MET A 21 -10.16 -1.83 5.72
CA MET A 21 -9.39 -3.04 5.36
C MET A 21 -8.71 -2.95 3.99
N TRP A 22 -8.93 -1.86 3.24
CA TRP A 22 -8.46 -1.69 1.88
C TRP A 22 -7.80 -0.33 1.72
N TYR A 23 -6.66 -0.32 1.03
CA TYR A 23 -6.03 0.89 0.53
C TYR A 23 -6.35 1.03 -0.96
N ASP A 24 -7.04 2.11 -1.36
CA ASP A 24 -7.31 2.43 -2.76
C ASP A 24 -6.34 3.53 -3.24
N PHE A 25 -5.51 3.22 -4.24
CA PHE A 25 -4.53 4.19 -4.76
C PHE A 25 -5.20 5.45 -5.32
N SER A 26 -6.43 5.35 -5.84
CA SER A 26 -7.12 6.52 -6.43
C SER A 26 -7.64 7.52 -5.40
N GLU A 27 -7.63 7.17 -4.12
CA GLU A 27 -7.97 8.09 -3.03
C GLU A 27 -6.75 8.88 -2.54
N ASN A 28 -5.54 8.45 -2.91
CA ASN A 28 -4.28 8.96 -2.36
C ASN A 28 -3.32 9.50 -3.44
N MET A 29 -3.65 9.34 -4.73
CA MET A 29 -2.82 9.75 -5.86
C MET A 29 -3.68 10.32 -6.98
N ASP A 30 -3.14 11.31 -7.70
CA ASP A 30 -3.83 11.95 -8.82
C ASP A 30 -3.99 11.02 -10.03
N SER A 31 -3.09 10.04 -10.19
CA SER A 31 -3.15 9.02 -11.24
C SER A 31 -2.78 7.64 -10.71
N VAL A 32 -3.43 6.62 -11.27
CA VAL A 32 -3.16 5.19 -11.04
C VAL A 32 -2.88 4.43 -12.33
N GLU A 33 -2.64 5.14 -13.45
CA GLU A 33 -2.40 4.53 -14.76
C GLU A 33 -1.14 3.65 -14.78
N TRP A 34 -0.13 4.01 -13.98
CA TRP A 34 1.10 3.23 -13.78
C TRP A 34 0.85 1.78 -13.37
N ILE A 35 -0.29 1.46 -12.75
CA ILE A 35 -0.66 0.08 -12.40
C ILE A 35 -0.78 -0.77 -13.67
N SER A 36 -1.28 -0.20 -14.77
CA SER A 36 -1.43 -0.90 -16.05
C SER A 36 -0.11 -1.09 -16.81
N GLU A 37 0.94 -0.36 -16.42
CA GLU A 37 2.29 -0.48 -16.97
C GLU A 37 3.07 -1.64 -16.34
N LEU A 38 2.62 -2.13 -15.17
CA LEU A 38 3.19 -3.29 -14.50
C LEU A 38 2.71 -4.62 -15.14
N PRO A 39 3.48 -5.71 -15.00
CA PRO A 39 3.00 -7.04 -15.34
C PRO A 39 1.67 -7.35 -14.66
N SER A 40 0.75 -7.97 -15.43
CA SER A 40 -0.59 -8.29 -14.94
C SER A 40 -0.56 -9.12 -13.65
N GLY A 41 -1.36 -8.72 -12.67
CA GLY A 41 -1.49 -9.39 -11.37
C GLY A 41 -0.44 -9.00 -10.34
N LEU A 42 0.56 -8.19 -10.69
CA LEU A 42 1.62 -7.79 -9.76
C LEU A 42 1.12 -6.81 -8.70
N VAL A 43 0.33 -5.82 -9.11
CA VAL A 43 -0.28 -4.83 -8.22
C VAL A 43 -1.74 -4.62 -8.62
N SER A 44 -2.61 -4.55 -7.63
CA SER A 44 -4.02 -4.20 -7.82
C SER A 44 -4.27 -2.76 -7.38
N LYS A 45 -5.26 -2.10 -8.01
CA LYS A 45 -5.72 -0.75 -7.62
C LYS A 45 -6.08 -0.64 -6.13
N ARG A 46 -6.55 -1.76 -5.55
CA ARG A 46 -6.86 -1.87 -4.12
C ARG A 46 -5.99 -2.93 -3.48
N ILE A 47 -5.42 -2.60 -2.34
CA ILE A 47 -4.56 -3.48 -1.54
C ILE A 47 -5.29 -3.84 -0.24
N ASN A 48 -5.35 -5.12 0.10
CA ASN A 48 -5.94 -5.56 1.36
C ASN A 48 -4.92 -5.38 2.49
N LEU A 49 -5.22 -4.47 3.42
CA LEU A 49 -4.33 -4.09 4.51
C LEU A 49 -4.21 -5.16 5.62
N GLN A 50 -5.03 -6.21 5.58
CA GLN A 50 -4.89 -7.36 6.48
C GLN A 50 -3.66 -8.22 6.14
N TYR A 51 -3.24 -8.21 4.87
CA TYR A 51 -2.16 -9.07 4.38
C TYR A 51 -0.93 -8.27 3.93
N GLN A 52 -1.15 -7.03 3.47
CA GLN A 52 -0.10 -6.19 2.92
C GLN A 52 -0.11 -4.82 3.59
N ARG A 53 1.03 -4.15 3.54
CA ARG A 53 1.19 -2.76 3.94
C ARG A 53 1.63 -1.95 2.72
N VAL A 54 1.02 -0.78 2.54
CA VAL A 54 1.42 0.21 1.54
C VAL A 54 2.13 1.36 2.25
N GLU A 55 3.25 1.80 1.70
CA GLU A 55 3.97 2.99 2.13
C GLU A 55 4.28 3.83 0.90
N LEU A 56 3.91 5.11 0.94
CA LEU A 56 4.09 6.05 -0.15
C LEU A 56 5.01 7.19 0.30
N LYS A 57 6.08 7.41 -0.45
CA LYS A 57 7.09 8.42 -0.14
C LYS A 57 7.27 9.36 -1.32
N LYS A 58 7.00 10.65 -1.11
CA LYS A 58 7.37 11.70 -2.07
C LYS A 58 8.88 11.93 -1.99
N VAL A 59 9.55 11.92 -3.15
CA VAL A 59 10.97 12.25 -3.30
C VAL A 59 11.15 13.37 -4.34
N ALA A 60 12.35 13.91 -4.48
CA ALA A 60 12.61 15.02 -5.41
C ALA A 60 12.27 14.67 -6.87
N GLU A 61 12.49 13.42 -7.26
CA GLU A 61 12.31 12.94 -8.64
C GLU A 61 10.92 12.37 -8.93
N GLY A 62 10.06 12.26 -7.90
CA GLY A 62 8.75 11.63 -8.08
C GLY A 62 8.24 10.98 -6.81
N TYR A 63 7.85 9.71 -6.90
CA TYR A 63 7.28 8.94 -5.80
C TYR A 63 7.91 7.55 -5.73
N ILE A 64 8.06 7.04 -4.51
CA ILE A 64 8.41 5.65 -4.25
C ILE A 64 7.26 5.01 -3.49
N ILE A 65 6.75 3.89 -3.99
CA ILE A 65 5.68 3.11 -3.39
C ILE A 65 6.25 1.75 -2.98
N TYR A 66 6.07 1.40 -1.71
CA TYR A 66 6.40 0.09 -1.19
C TYR A 66 5.13 -0.67 -0.85
N ILE A 67 4.98 -1.86 -1.40
CA ILE A 67 3.93 -2.82 -1.02
C ILE A 67 4.63 -4.07 -0.48
N ARG A 68 4.39 -4.41 0.78
CA ARG A 68 5.08 -5.51 1.47
C ARG A 68 4.11 -6.32 2.34
N PRO A 69 4.46 -7.54 2.77
CA PRO A 69 3.67 -8.25 3.77
C PRO A 69 3.42 -7.39 5.02
N ALA A 70 2.20 -7.44 5.55
CA ALA A 70 1.84 -6.74 6.78
C ALA A 70 2.62 -7.28 7.99
N ASP A 71 2.94 -8.59 7.96
CA ASP A 71 3.75 -9.29 8.94
C ASP A 71 5.06 -9.75 8.26
N PRO A 72 6.17 -9.01 8.44
CA PRO A 72 7.44 -9.35 7.79
C PRO A 72 8.05 -10.65 8.33
N ASP A 73 7.70 -11.08 9.53
CA ASP A 73 8.27 -12.27 10.15
C ASP A 73 7.82 -13.56 9.46
N LYS A 74 6.68 -13.50 8.75
CA LYS A 74 6.18 -14.61 7.92
C LYS A 74 6.82 -14.69 6.54
N GLY A 75 7.67 -13.72 6.19
CA GLY A 75 8.22 -13.59 4.85
C GLY A 75 7.17 -13.32 3.77
N GLY A 76 7.57 -13.46 2.52
CA GLY A 76 6.73 -13.24 1.34
C GLY A 76 7.42 -12.34 0.33
N ASP A 77 6.65 -11.80 -0.60
CA ASP A 77 7.17 -10.93 -1.64
C ASP A 77 6.69 -9.49 -1.39
N GLY A 78 7.63 -8.55 -1.55
CA GLY A 78 7.38 -7.12 -1.60
C GLY A 78 7.68 -6.57 -2.99
N ILE A 79 7.19 -5.36 -3.24
CA ILE A 79 7.49 -4.60 -4.46
C ILE A 79 7.77 -3.14 -4.10
N GLU A 80 8.88 -2.63 -4.65
CA GLU A 80 9.19 -1.20 -4.74
C GLU A 80 8.81 -0.71 -6.14
N ILE A 81 8.10 0.40 -6.22
CA ILE A 81 7.62 1.00 -7.47
C ILE A 81 8.09 2.45 -7.48
N ASN A 82 8.83 2.82 -8.52
CA ASN A 82 9.37 4.16 -8.70
C ASN A 82 8.60 4.88 -9.79
N LEU A 83 8.02 6.02 -9.45
CA LEU A 83 7.29 6.87 -10.38
C LEU A 83 8.00 8.22 -10.53
N ASP A 84 7.91 8.82 -11.71
CA ASP A 84 8.39 10.18 -11.93
C ASP A 84 7.44 11.24 -11.32
N ASN A 85 7.74 12.52 -11.54
CA ASN A 85 6.91 13.63 -11.06
C ASN A 85 5.56 13.76 -11.79
N GLN A 86 5.40 13.07 -12.91
CA GLN A 86 4.17 12.99 -13.70
C GLN A 86 3.38 11.70 -13.39
N MET A 87 3.83 10.91 -12.40
CA MET A 87 3.26 9.62 -12.00
C MET A 87 3.33 8.52 -13.07
N ASN A 88 4.26 8.61 -14.01
CA ASN A 88 4.57 7.52 -14.94
C ASN A 88 5.50 6.51 -14.27
N LEU A 89 5.38 5.22 -14.63
CA LEU A 89 6.27 4.19 -14.13
C LEU A 89 7.69 4.38 -14.68
N THR A 90 8.68 4.47 -13.79
CA THR A 90 10.10 4.57 -14.16
C THR A 90 10.86 3.28 -13.91
N ASP A 91 10.57 2.59 -12.80
CA ASP A 91 11.17 1.30 -12.46
C ASP A 91 10.30 0.55 -11.45
N TYR A 92 10.50 -0.76 -11.33
CA TYR A 92 9.97 -1.55 -10.22
C TYR A 92 10.91 -2.71 -9.87
N VAL A 93 10.98 -3.03 -8.58
CA VAL A 93 11.81 -4.11 -8.05
C VAL A 93 10.96 -5.02 -7.18
N ILE A 94 10.97 -6.32 -7.47
CA ILE A 94 10.37 -7.34 -6.61
C ILE A 94 11.45 -7.80 -5.63
N GLU A 95 11.13 -7.72 -4.34
CA GLU A 95 12.00 -8.17 -3.25
C GLU A 95 11.38 -9.39 -2.57
N ARG A 96 12.19 -10.41 -2.32
CA ARG A 96 11.78 -11.57 -1.52
C ARG A 96 12.24 -11.39 -0.08
N ILE A 97 11.29 -11.44 0.84
CA ILE A 97 11.51 -11.35 2.28
C ILE A 97 11.48 -12.77 2.83
N GLU A 98 12.61 -13.21 3.37
CA GLU A 98 12.69 -14.52 4.03
C GLU A 98 12.00 -14.47 5.40
N PRO A 99 11.24 -15.51 5.79
CA PRO A 99 10.63 -15.58 7.10
C PRO A 99 11.70 -15.65 8.19
N VAL A 100 11.38 -15.13 9.38
CA VAL A 100 12.22 -15.30 10.55
C VAL A 100 12.18 -16.79 10.94
N PRO A 101 13.34 -17.46 11.10
CA PRO A 101 13.37 -18.85 11.52
C PRO A 101 12.63 -19.01 12.84
N ILE A 102 11.61 -19.87 12.86
CA ILE A 102 10.99 -20.31 14.11
C ILE A 102 12.04 -21.16 14.83
N ASN A 103 12.66 -20.60 15.86
CA ASN A 103 13.63 -21.32 16.65
C ASN A 103 12.87 -22.36 17.48
N ASN A 104 12.65 -23.55 16.89
CA ASN A 104 12.20 -24.73 17.62
C ASN A 104 13.39 -25.21 18.46
N SER A 105 13.74 -24.47 19.51
CA SER A 105 14.64 -25.00 20.54
C SER A 105 13.97 -26.25 21.13
N PRO A 106 14.64 -27.41 21.10
CA PRO A 106 14.14 -28.64 21.69
C PRO A 106 14.01 -28.54 23.22
#